data_AF-A0A9J6GZG4-F1
#
_entry.id   AF-A0A9J6GZG4-F1
#
_cell.length_a   1.000
_cell.length_b   1.000
_cell.length_c   1.000
_cell.angle_alpha   90.00
_cell.angle_beta   90.00
_cell.angle_gamma   90.00
#
_symmetry.space_group_name_H-M   'P 1'
#
loop_
_entity.id
_entity.type
_entity.pdbx_description
1 polymer ?
#
loop_
_entity_poly.entity_id
_entity_poly.type
_entity_poly.pdbx_seq_one_letter_code
_entity_poly.pdbx_strand_id
1 'polypeptide(L)'
;MNVNLVIEKCPKRQTHCFAPGCKSEYVSARKKGSDEERFKVWQRAIPRADKSLEKTSVLCELHFEKRFMERNYTHVVNGEVVKITRGRPCLTEEAVPALFPNTSTYLSKRLPEKGQSRTSRGEVLGKRMKGNDGAPCAATVYGADSTDETGATDDPTVLHDACTMENLDHLKGEKLPSASWSRNVLGEEQKTLAFSVCALAGDSVSFRKLVLCSAEGTHYHCSVYVQGATVKKVDVPDTEAVENLLHSVDQMCVCPGFEQSMAPSEQRRNRSQANCRLHGDKLHSKGCPGVSQDERPCVQCRFLRKLLMNQANY
;
A
#
# COMPACT_ATOMS: atom_id res chain seq x y z
N MET A 1 35.86 -10.61 -14.43
CA MET A 1 36.20 -9.81 -13.24
C MET A 1 35.13 -10.08 -12.19
N ASN A 2 35.48 -10.44 -10.95
CA ASN A 2 34.48 -10.77 -9.93
C ASN A 2 33.98 -9.50 -9.22
N VAL A 3 32.70 -9.19 -9.40
CA VAL A 3 32.04 -8.09 -8.70
C VAL A 3 31.46 -8.62 -7.38
N ASN A 4 32.25 -8.53 -6.31
CA ASN A 4 31.79 -8.89 -4.97
C ASN A 4 30.75 -7.87 -4.47
N LEU A 5 29.46 -8.19 -4.63
CA LEU A 5 28.37 -7.47 -3.99
C LEU A 5 28.44 -7.65 -2.47
N VAL A 6 29.10 -6.71 -1.79
CA VAL A 6 29.11 -6.62 -0.33
C VAL A 6 27.70 -6.25 0.13
N ILE A 7 26.94 -7.24 0.58
CA ILE A 7 25.62 -7.03 1.19
C ILE A 7 25.83 -6.33 2.54
N GLU A 8 25.68 -5.00 2.55
CA GLU A 8 25.71 -4.22 3.79
C GLU A 8 24.62 -4.72 4.74
N LYS A 9 25.05 -5.21 5.92
CA LYS A 9 24.14 -5.73 6.94
C LYS A 9 23.34 -4.58 7.54
N CYS A 10 22.12 -4.39 7.06
CA CYS A 10 21.19 -3.34 7.54
C CYS A 10 21.15 -3.34 9.08
N PRO A 11 21.48 -2.20 9.73
CA PRO A 11 21.74 -2.18 11.17
C PRO A 11 20.51 -2.57 11.99
N LYS A 12 20.72 -3.41 13.01
CA LYS A 12 19.67 -3.89 13.92
C LYS A 12 19.00 -2.67 14.59
N ARG A 13 17.72 -2.45 14.29
CA ARG A 13 16.94 -1.35 14.85
C ARG A 13 16.65 -1.62 16.32
N GLN A 14 16.57 -0.57 17.14
CA GLN A 14 16.25 -0.71 18.56
C GLN A 14 14.82 -1.23 18.73
N THR A 15 14.62 -2.21 19.62
CA THR A 15 13.33 -2.88 19.88
C THR A 15 12.53 -2.27 21.04
N HIS A 16 13.11 -1.30 21.76
CA HIS A 16 12.53 -0.67 22.93
C HIS A 16 12.39 0.84 22.72
N CYS A 17 11.49 1.48 23.46
CA CYS A 17 11.31 2.92 23.35
C CYS A 17 12.54 3.70 23.86
N PHE A 18 13.04 4.64 23.07
CA PHE A 18 14.19 5.49 23.41
C PHE A 18 13.88 6.52 24.51
N ALA A 19 12.62 6.79 24.82
CA ALA A 19 12.24 7.78 25.83
C ALA A 19 12.74 7.39 27.24
N PRO A 20 13.21 8.36 28.05
CA PRO A 20 13.68 8.11 29.40
C PRO A 20 12.57 7.49 30.27
N GLY A 21 12.94 6.47 31.07
CA GLY A 21 12.03 5.76 31.97
C GLY A 21 10.91 4.94 31.29
N CYS A 22 10.83 4.88 29.97
CA CYS A 22 9.71 4.23 29.28
C CYS A 22 9.78 2.70 29.36
N LYS A 23 8.77 2.08 29.97
CA LYS A 23 8.63 0.62 30.14
C LYS A 23 7.73 -0.03 29.08
N SER A 24 7.43 0.65 27.96
CA SER A 24 6.55 0.08 26.94
C SER A 24 7.26 -1.00 26.11
N GLU A 25 6.70 -2.21 26.11
CA GLU A 25 7.21 -3.35 25.32
C GLU A 25 6.87 -3.22 23.82
N TYR A 26 6.16 -2.16 23.42
CA TYR A 26 5.52 -2.06 22.10
C TYR A 26 5.84 -0.72 21.41
N VAL A 27 6.76 -0.76 20.44
CA VAL A 27 7.07 0.37 19.55
C VAL A 27 6.25 0.27 18.26
N SER A 28 5.10 0.95 18.26
CA SER A 28 4.11 0.94 17.17
C SER A 28 4.53 1.75 15.92
N ALA A 29 5.31 2.82 16.11
CA ALA A 29 5.63 3.80 15.07
C ALA A 29 6.77 3.37 14.13
N ARG A 30 6.46 3.20 12.84
CA ARG A 30 7.47 3.24 11.75
C ARG A 30 7.62 4.67 11.25
N LYS A 31 8.83 5.24 11.27
CA LYS A 31 9.16 6.47 10.53
C LYS A 31 9.02 6.24 9.02
N LYS A 32 8.42 7.20 8.31
CA LYS A 32 8.65 7.51 6.90
C LYS A 32 9.41 8.83 6.87
N GLY A 33 10.56 8.89 6.19
CA GLY A 33 11.43 10.09 6.09
C GLY A 33 11.91 10.62 7.46
N SER A 34 13.15 10.34 7.88
CA SER A 34 13.70 11.01 9.08
C SER A 34 14.47 12.25 8.65
N ASP A 35 13.73 13.32 8.38
CA ASP A 35 14.29 14.63 8.02
C ASP A 35 15.24 15.11 9.11
N GLU A 36 16.42 15.59 8.72
CA GLU A 36 17.52 15.89 9.65
C GLU A 36 17.14 17.01 10.63
N GLU A 37 16.24 17.92 10.23
CA GLU A 37 15.67 18.95 11.10
C GLU A 37 14.73 18.37 12.15
N ARG A 38 13.79 17.50 11.75
CA ARG A 38 12.87 16.80 12.65
C ARG A 38 13.62 15.91 13.64
N PHE A 39 14.74 15.32 13.21
CA PHE A 39 15.66 14.61 14.09
C PHE A 39 16.27 15.52 15.16
N LYS A 40 16.82 16.70 14.77
CA LYS A 40 17.35 17.72 15.70
C LYS A 40 16.28 18.31 16.61
N VAL A 41 15.02 18.39 16.19
CA VAL A 41 13.89 18.79 17.06
C VAL A 41 13.62 17.72 18.11
N TRP A 42 13.49 16.44 17.71
CA TRP A 42 13.26 15.33 18.65
C TRP A 42 14.40 15.18 19.66
N GLN A 43 15.65 15.29 19.22
CA GLN A 43 16.83 15.20 20.10
C GLN A 43 16.85 16.30 21.18
N ARG A 44 16.30 17.49 20.91
CA ARG A 44 16.15 18.57 21.91
C ARG A 44 14.91 18.42 22.79
N ALA A 45 13.86 17.74 22.31
CA ALA A 45 12.59 17.58 23.02
C ALA A 45 12.58 16.39 24.00
N ILE A 46 13.41 15.37 23.77
CA ILE A 46 13.54 14.21 24.66
C ILE A 46 14.45 14.59 25.84
N PRO A 47 13.97 14.56 27.11
CA PRO A 47 14.76 15.00 28.26
C PRO A 47 15.74 13.91 28.70
N ARG A 48 16.79 13.70 27.90
CA ARG A 48 17.76 12.60 28.08
C ARG A 48 19.19 13.08 27.88
N ALA A 49 20.05 12.84 28.87
CA ALA A 49 21.46 13.26 28.88
C ALA A 49 22.45 12.08 28.81
N ASP A 50 22.04 10.88 29.20
CA ASP A 50 22.86 9.66 29.18
C ASP A 50 23.09 9.11 27.77
N LYS A 51 22.21 9.42 26.81
CA LYS A 51 22.30 8.91 25.45
C LYS A 51 21.69 9.86 24.42
N SER A 52 22.41 10.06 23.30
CA SER A 52 21.95 10.77 22.11
C SER A 52 20.98 9.94 21.27
N LEU A 53 20.09 10.62 20.54
CA LEU A 53 19.18 9.96 19.60
C LEU A 53 19.97 9.38 18.42
N GLU A 54 19.68 8.14 18.02
CA GLU A 54 20.27 7.50 16.81
C GLU A 54 19.23 7.39 15.69
N LYS A 55 19.67 7.25 14.42
CA LYS A 55 18.76 6.99 13.28
C LYS A 55 18.02 5.64 13.38
N THR A 56 18.54 4.72 14.20
CA THR A 56 17.97 3.42 14.63
C THR A 56 17.02 3.50 15.83
N SER A 57 16.97 4.63 16.54
CA SER A 57 16.15 4.83 17.74
C SER A 57 14.68 5.06 17.40
N VAL A 58 13.80 4.58 18.28
CA VAL A 58 12.34 4.57 18.06
C VAL A 58 11.58 5.06 19.30
N LEU A 59 10.45 5.72 19.09
CA LEU A 59 9.56 6.20 20.15
C LEU A 59 8.17 5.55 19.98
N CYS A 60 7.56 5.12 21.08
CA CYS A 60 6.17 4.66 21.07
C CYS A 60 5.18 5.84 21.11
N GLU A 61 3.94 5.61 20.70
CA GLU A 61 2.92 6.66 20.59
C GLU A 61 2.59 7.37 21.92
N LEU A 62 2.87 6.77 23.07
CA LEU A 62 2.66 7.37 24.40
C LEU A 62 3.39 8.71 24.62
N HIS A 63 4.44 9.00 23.85
CA HIS A 63 5.23 10.22 23.99
C HIS A 63 4.72 11.40 23.17
N PHE A 64 3.76 11.16 22.27
CA PHE A 64 3.19 12.17 21.38
C PHE A 64 1.76 12.52 21.82
N GLU A 65 1.34 13.75 21.58
CA GLU A 65 -0.04 14.14 21.84
C GLU A 65 -0.99 13.55 20.78
N LYS A 66 -2.21 13.17 21.18
CA LYS A 66 -3.18 12.48 20.30
C LYS A 66 -3.51 13.26 19.01
N ARG A 67 -3.42 14.60 19.03
CA ARG A 67 -3.62 15.46 17.84
C ARG A 67 -2.60 15.24 16.72
N PHE A 68 -1.38 14.80 17.06
CA PHE A 68 -0.30 14.53 16.10
C PHE A 68 -0.26 13.07 15.63
N MET A 69 -1.31 12.29 15.92
CA MET A 69 -1.42 10.87 15.55
C MET A 69 -2.53 10.63 14.53
N GLU A 70 -2.15 10.53 13.26
CA GLU A 70 -3.03 10.15 12.16
C GLU A 70 -3.47 8.68 12.30
N ARG A 71 -4.67 8.47 12.83
CA ARG A 71 -5.32 7.14 12.89
C ARG A 71 -6.20 6.81 11.69
N ASN A 72 -6.42 7.76 10.77
CA ASN A 72 -7.25 7.59 9.58
C ASN A 72 -6.50 8.03 8.31
N TYR A 73 -6.80 7.41 7.17
CA TYR A 73 -6.64 8.03 5.86
C TYR A 73 -7.90 8.85 5.55
N THR A 74 -7.72 10.07 5.08
CA THR A 74 -8.79 10.95 4.59
C THR A 74 -8.68 11.07 3.08
N HIS A 75 -9.68 10.57 2.36
CA HIS A 75 -9.77 10.70 0.91
C HIS A 75 -11.06 11.43 0.56
N VAL A 76 -11.02 12.32 -0.44
CA VAL A 76 -12.23 12.91 -1.00
C VAL A 76 -12.63 12.05 -2.20
N VAL A 77 -13.85 11.49 -2.17
CA VAL A 77 -14.43 10.69 -3.25
C VAL A 77 -15.76 11.31 -3.59
N ASN A 78 -15.95 11.74 -4.84
CA ASN A 78 -17.17 12.41 -5.32
C ASN A 78 -17.60 13.63 -4.45
N GLY A 79 -16.64 14.32 -3.83
CA GLY A 79 -16.88 15.42 -2.89
C GLY A 79 -17.05 15.03 -1.42
N GLU A 80 -17.26 13.74 -1.12
CA GLU A 80 -17.43 13.24 0.26
C GLU A 80 -16.09 12.85 0.91
N VAL A 81 -15.89 13.19 2.19
CA VAL A 81 -14.65 12.94 2.93
C VAL A 81 -14.67 11.57 3.61
N VAL A 82 -14.32 10.53 2.85
CA VAL A 82 -14.21 9.16 3.33
C VAL A 82 -13.02 9.01 4.30
N LYS A 83 -13.29 8.44 5.48
CA LYS A 83 -12.30 8.23 6.56
C LYS A 83 -12.06 6.73 6.79
N ILE A 84 -10.91 6.23 6.34
CA ILE A 84 -10.52 4.81 6.46
C ILE A 84 -9.56 4.65 7.64
N THR A 85 -9.87 3.78 8.61
CA THR A 85 -9.00 3.56 9.78
C THR A 85 -7.67 2.91 9.39
N ARG A 86 -6.55 3.46 9.88
CA ARG A 86 -5.21 2.91 9.63
C ARG A 86 -4.93 1.74 10.58
N GLY A 87 -4.46 0.62 10.05
CA GLY A 87 -3.99 -0.52 10.86
C GLY A 87 -2.76 -0.23 11.73
N ARG A 88 -2.13 0.94 11.58
CA ARG A 88 -1.15 1.53 12.51
C ARG A 88 -1.28 3.06 12.48
N PRO A 89 -1.23 3.78 13.62
CA PRO A 89 -1.13 5.23 13.62
C PRO A 89 0.14 5.70 12.90
N CYS A 90 0.05 6.82 12.20
CA CYS A 90 1.22 7.59 11.74
C CYS A 90 1.36 8.86 12.56
N LEU A 91 2.55 9.45 12.58
CA LEU A 91 2.78 10.78 13.13
C LEU A 91 2.66 11.82 12.02
N THR A 92 2.07 12.97 12.34
CA THR A 92 2.08 14.14 11.45
C THR A 92 3.51 14.69 11.30
N GLU A 93 3.72 15.62 10.37
CA GLU A 93 5.02 16.25 10.16
C GLU A 93 5.41 17.16 11.34
N GLU A 94 4.46 17.93 11.88
CA GLU A 94 4.61 18.74 13.11
C GLU A 94 4.79 17.91 14.41
N ALA A 95 4.80 16.56 14.36
CA ALA A 95 4.81 15.74 15.56
C ALA A 95 6.14 15.80 16.34
N VAL A 96 6.09 16.33 17.55
CA VAL A 96 7.21 16.39 18.51
C VAL A 96 6.87 15.56 19.77
N PRO A 97 7.80 14.77 20.33
CA PRO A 97 7.55 14.06 21.58
C PRO A 97 7.56 15.05 22.76
N ALA A 98 6.49 15.03 23.56
CA ALA A 98 6.17 16.03 24.59
C ALA A 98 5.78 15.39 25.94
N LEU A 99 5.40 14.10 25.94
CA LEU A 99 4.84 13.41 27.10
C LEU A 99 5.86 12.41 27.66
N PHE A 100 6.41 12.69 28.85
CA PHE A 100 7.42 11.84 29.51
C PHE A 100 6.96 11.45 30.93
N PRO A 101 5.93 10.60 31.07
CA PRO A 101 5.22 10.36 32.33
C PRO A 101 6.08 9.71 33.43
N ASN A 102 7.21 9.12 33.06
CA ASN A 102 8.15 8.46 33.98
C ASN A 102 9.39 9.34 34.26
N THR A 103 9.24 10.66 34.16
CA THR A 103 10.26 11.67 34.51
C THR A 103 9.65 12.78 35.37
N SER A 104 10.45 13.67 35.94
CA SER A 104 9.94 14.75 36.78
C SER A 104 9.01 15.69 35.98
N THR A 105 7.89 16.08 36.59
CA THR A 105 6.76 16.74 35.91
C THR A 105 7.11 18.05 35.21
N TYR A 106 8.17 18.73 35.64
CA TYR A 106 8.71 19.94 35.00
C TYR A 106 9.24 19.71 33.57
N LEU A 107 9.63 18.48 33.24
CA LEU A 107 10.21 18.10 31.95
C LEU A 107 9.13 17.73 30.90
N SER A 108 7.93 17.33 31.34
CA SER A 108 6.79 17.06 30.44
C SER A 108 6.03 18.34 30.12
N LYS A 109 6.33 18.97 28.98
CA LYS A 109 5.67 20.20 28.51
C LYS A 109 4.71 19.87 27.37
N ARG A 110 3.40 20.00 27.59
CA ARG A 110 2.41 19.98 26.49
C ARG A 110 2.67 21.17 25.58
N LEU A 111 2.55 20.98 24.28
CA LEU A 111 2.65 22.06 23.32
C LEU A 111 1.41 22.96 23.43
N PRO A 112 1.51 24.29 23.22
CA PRO A 112 0.33 25.15 23.19
C PRO A 112 -0.66 24.71 22.11
N GLU A 113 -1.94 25.05 22.29
CA GLU A 113 -2.93 24.84 21.24
C GLU A 113 -2.73 25.87 20.14
N LYS A 114 -2.66 25.40 18.89
CA LYS A 114 -2.51 26.23 17.70
C LYS A 114 -3.86 26.89 17.43
N GLY A 115 -4.08 28.04 18.08
CA GLY A 115 -5.35 28.77 18.05
C GLY A 115 -5.82 28.97 16.61
N GLN A 116 -7.06 28.56 16.33
CA GLN A 116 -7.63 28.67 14.99
C GLN A 116 -7.70 30.15 14.57
N SER A 117 -7.07 30.48 13.44
CA SER A 117 -7.13 31.82 12.85
C SER A 117 -8.58 32.13 12.46
N ARG A 118 -9.24 33.02 13.22
CA ARG A 118 -10.60 33.48 12.94
C ARG A 118 -10.67 34.22 11.60
N THR A 119 -11.13 33.53 10.56
CA THR A 119 -11.60 34.14 9.32
C THR A 119 -13.13 34.27 9.32
N SER A 120 -13.62 35.34 8.70
CA SER A 120 -15.04 35.67 8.42
C SER A 120 -16.05 35.64 9.58
N ARG A 121 -16.44 36.83 10.07
CA ARG A 121 -17.72 37.51 9.72
C ARG A 121 -17.87 38.81 10.53
N GLY A 122 -18.47 39.85 9.94
CA GLY A 122 -18.94 41.05 10.64
C GLY A 122 -18.40 42.37 10.08
N GLU A 123 -19.06 42.92 9.07
CA GLU A 123 -18.94 44.34 8.71
C GLU A 123 -19.75 45.20 9.68
N VAL A 124 -19.17 46.29 10.21
CA VAL A 124 -19.91 47.48 10.70
C VAL A 124 -19.08 48.73 10.38
N LEU A 125 -19.76 49.83 10.05
CA LEU A 125 -19.18 51.05 9.47
C LEU A 125 -18.53 52.01 10.49
N GLY A 126 -17.26 52.35 10.25
CA GLY A 126 -16.84 53.72 9.88
C GLY A 126 -16.54 54.79 10.95
N LYS A 127 -15.41 55.50 10.76
CA LYS A 127 -15.32 56.98 10.68
C LYS A 127 -13.95 57.50 10.18
N ARG A 128 -13.98 58.74 9.66
CA ARG A 128 -12.94 59.71 9.23
C ARG A 128 -11.61 59.71 10.04
N MET A 129 -10.44 60.21 9.63
CA MET A 129 -9.94 61.09 8.50
C MET A 129 -8.37 61.03 8.44
N LYS A 130 -7.52 61.75 7.67
CA LYS A 130 -7.57 62.80 6.59
C LYS A 130 -6.20 62.82 5.84
N GLY A 131 -6.21 62.91 4.50
CA GLY A 131 -5.09 63.44 3.65
C GLY A 131 -3.82 62.57 3.52
N ASN A 132 -2.91 62.83 2.57
CA ASN A 132 -2.98 63.74 1.41
C ASN A 132 -1.98 63.30 0.30
N ASP A 133 -2.24 63.73 -0.95
CA ASP A 133 -1.33 63.87 -2.11
C ASP A 133 -0.56 62.66 -2.69
N GLY A 134 -0.34 62.66 -4.03
CA GLY A 134 0.62 61.79 -4.73
C GLY A 134 0.09 60.96 -5.91
N ALA A 135 -0.09 61.57 -7.08
CA ALA A 135 -0.37 60.92 -8.38
C ALA A 135 0.28 61.76 -9.52
N PRO A 136 0.28 61.34 -10.81
CA PRO A 136 0.02 60.02 -11.43
C PRO A 136 1.38 59.28 -11.64
N CYS A 137 1.67 58.38 -12.60
CA CYS A 137 1.02 57.74 -13.78
C CYS A 137 1.70 56.35 -14.01
N ALA A 138 1.46 55.51 -15.04
CA ALA A 138 0.52 55.51 -16.19
C ALA A 138 0.13 54.04 -16.51
N ALA A 139 -0.93 53.83 -17.30
CA ALA A 139 -1.26 52.53 -17.90
C ALA A 139 -1.04 52.57 -19.42
N THR A 140 -0.75 51.43 -20.04
CA THR A 140 -0.88 51.26 -21.50
C THR A 140 -1.35 49.83 -21.80
N VAL A 141 -2.31 49.72 -22.72
CA VAL A 141 -2.96 48.46 -23.10
C VAL A 141 -2.67 48.18 -24.58
N TYR A 142 -2.12 47.01 -24.88
CA TYR A 142 -2.27 46.26 -26.13
C TYR A 142 -2.00 44.77 -25.80
N GLY A 143 -2.69 43.76 -26.35
CA GLY A 143 -3.82 43.77 -27.28
C GLY A 143 -3.47 43.13 -28.63
N ALA A 144 -4.26 42.14 -29.06
CA ALA A 144 -4.16 41.40 -30.33
C ALA A 144 -2.92 40.49 -30.52
N ASP A 145 -2.92 39.43 -31.35
CA ASP A 145 -4.01 38.56 -31.88
C ASP A 145 -3.37 37.36 -32.65
N SER A 146 -4.19 36.39 -33.07
CA SER A 146 -4.05 35.60 -34.31
C SER A 146 -3.03 34.44 -34.44
N THR A 147 -3.59 33.26 -34.81
CA THR A 147 -3.25 32.34 -35.93
C THR A 147 -1.82 31.76 -36.11
N ASP A 148 -1.60 30.58 -36.70
CA ASP A 148 -2.39 29.35 -36.99
C ASP A 148 -1.33 28.31 -37.51
N GLU A 149 -1.71 27.35 -38.35
CA GLU A 149 -0.88 26.50 -39.23
C GLU A 149 -0.19 25.27 -38.61
N THR A 150 -0.88 24.15 -38.79
CA THR A 150 -0.41 22.92 -39.46
C THR A 150 1.05 22.47 -39.34
N GLY A 151 1.22 21.23 -38.86
CA GLY A 151 2.49 20.49 -38.87
C GLY A 151 2.26 18.99 -39.02
N ALA A 152 1.83 18.56 -40.21
CA ALA A 152 1.65 17.14 -40.51
C ALA A 152 3.02 16.42 -40.54
N THR A 153 3.14 15.32 -39.81
CA THR A 153 4.28 14.41 -39.88
C THR A 153 3.76 13.00 -40.08
N ASP A 154 4.07 12.40 -41.22
CA ASP A 154 3.71 11.03 -41.55
C ASP A 154 4.56 10.05 -40.73
N ASP A 155 4.05 9.64 -39.57
CA ASP A 155 4.63 8.54 -38.79
C ASP A 155 4.26 7.20 -39.46
N PRO A 156 5.22 6.28 -39.71
CA PRO A 156 4.90 5.03 -40.40
C PRO A 156 3.97 4.18 -39.54
N THR A 157 2.70 4.04 -39.94
CA THR A 157 1.72 3.21 -39.24
C THR A 157 2.19 1.77 -39.20
N VAL A 158 2.81 1.39 -38.08
CA VAL A 158 3.13 -0.01 -37.76
C VAL A 158 1.79 -0.72 -37.61
N LEU A 159 1.43 -1.50 -38.62
CA LEU A 159 0.29 -2.40 -38.58
C LEU A 159 0.58 -3.50 -37.56
N HIS A 160 0.26 -3.23 -36.30
CA HIS A 160 0.21 -4.25 -35.26
C HIS A 160 -0.82 -5.31 -35.66
N ASP A 161 -0.34 -6.53 -35.91
CA ASP A 161 -1.19 -7.68 -36.22
C ASP A 161 -2.26 -7.85 -35.14
N ALA A 162 -3.47 -8.21 -35.57
CA ALA A 162 -4.58 -8.42 -34.66
C ALA A 162 -4.24 -9.51 -33.64
N CYS A 163 -4.51 -9.24 -32.36
CA CYS A 163 -4.44 -10.26 -31.32
C CYS A 163 -5.58 -11.27 -31.55
N THR A 164 -5.23 -12.54 -31.69
CA THR A 164 -6.17 -13.65 -31.90
C THR A 164 -5.89 -14.76 -30.90
N MET A 165 -6.88 -15.59 -30.59
CA MET A 165 -6.68 -16.69 -29.62
C MET A 165 -5.90 -17.85 -30.24
N GLU A 166 -5.91 -17.91 -31.57
CA GLU A 166 -5.11 -18.75 -32.45
C GLU A 166 -3.61 -18.38 -32.36
N ASN A 167 -3.28 -17.09 -32.22
CA ASN A 167 -1.90 -16.65 -31.99
C ASN A 167 -1.34 -17.13 -30.64
N LEU A 168 -2.19 -17.42 -29.65
CA LEU A 168 -1.78 -18.04 -28.38
C LEU A 168 -1.78 -19.58 -28.43
N ASP A 169 -2.08 -20.20 -29.57
CA ASP A 169 -2.28 -21.64 -29.63
C ASP A 169 -0.97 -22.45 -29.48
N HIS A 170 0.19 -21.81 -29.72
CA HIS A 170 1.53 -22.37 -29.48
C HIS A 170 1.93 -22.43 -28.00
N LEU A 171 1.19 -21.77 -27.09
CA LEU A 171 1.47 -21.81 -25.65
C LEU A 171 1.03 -23.13 -25.02
N LYS A 172 1.80 -24.20 -25.26
CA LYS A 172 1.59 -25.56 -24.77
C LYS A 172 2.94 -26.21 -24.42
N GLY A 173 2.93 -27.15 -23.48
CA GLY A 173 4.12 -27.96 -23.14
C GLY A 173 5.33 -27.11 -22.74
N GLU A 174 6.43 -27.26 -23.47
CA GLU A 174 7.73 -26.62 -23.20
C GLU A 174 7.70 -25.08 -23.23
N LYS A 175 6.69 -24.47 -23.88
CA LYS A 175 6.43 -23.02 -23.88
C LYS A 175 5.89 -22.48 -22.55
N LEU A 176 5.55 -23.34 -21.58
CA LEU A 176 5.00 -22.94 -20.28
C LEU A 176 6.11 -22.89 -19.20
N PRO A 177 6.03 -21.99 -18.19
CA PRO A 177 7.14 -21.75 -17.24
C PRO A 177 7.58 -22.96 -16.42
N SER A 178 6.69 -23.93 -16.23
CA SER A 178 7.01 -25.22 -15.59
C SER A 178 5.98 -26.27 -16.00
N ALA A 179 6.36 -27.55 -15.90
CA ALA A 179 5.46 -28.69 -16.16
C ALA A 179 4.24 -28.79 -15.21
N SER A 180 4.11 -27.86 -14.25
CA SER A 180 2.93 -27.74 -13.37
C SER A 180 1.81 -26.86 -13.97
N TRP A 181 2.07 -26.17 -15.08
CA TRP A 181 1.07 -25.39 -15.80
C TRP A 181 0.28 -26.25 -16.77
N SER A 182 -1.05 -26.11 -16.72
CA SER A 182 -1.98 -26.58 -17.74
C SER A 182 -2.55 -25.41 -18.54
N ARG A 183 -2.99 -25.65 -19.77
CA ARG A 183 -3.78 -24.69 -20.56
C ARG A 183 -5.12 -25.32 -20.91
N ASN A 184 -6.19 -24.55 -20.69
CA ASN A 184 -7.57 -24.94 -20.99
C ASN A 184 -8.21 -23.84 -21.85
N VAL A 185 -9.13 -24.21 -22.74
CA VAL A 185 -10.01 -23.26 -23.43
C VAL A 185 -11.30 -23.17 -22.63
N LEU A 186 -11.79 -21.96 -22.37
CA LEU A 186 -13.04 -21.69 -21.67
C LEU A 186 -14.00 -20.92 -22.59
N GLY A 187 -15.27 -21.36 -22.59
CA GLY A 187 -16.35 -20.78 -23.39
C GLY A 187 -16.38 -21.28 -24.84
N GLU A 188 -17.58 -21.39 -25.40
CA GLU A 188 -17.81 -21.74 -26.81
C GLU A 188 -17.83 -20.48 -27.70
N GLU A 189 -18.45 -19.39 -27.23
CA GLU A 189 -18.63 -18.15 -27.99
C GLU A 189 -17.56 -17.08 -27.72
N GLN A 190 -16.96 -17.06 -26.52
CA GLN A 190 -15.90 -16.11 -26.13
C GLN A 190 -14.63 -16.86 -25.76
N LYS A 191 -13.82 -17.18 -26.78
CA LYS A 191 -12.56 -17.93 -26.65
C LYS A 191 -11.64 -17.32 -25.59
N THR A 192 -11.67 -17.86 -24.37
CA THR A 192 -10.85 -17.39 -23.25
C THR A 192 -9.84 -18.48 -22.92
N LEU A 193 -8.55 -18.17 -22.88
CA LEU A 193 -7.52 -19.13 -22.48
C LEU A 193 -7.25 -19.04 -20.98
N ALA A 194 -7.30 -20.19 -20.32
CA ALA A 194 -7.00 -20.36 -18.91
C ALA A 194 -5.70 -21.16 -18.73
N PHE A 195 -4.64 -20.45 -18.37
CA PHE A 195 -3.37 -21.04 -17.93
C PHE A 195 -3.43 -21.22 -16.41
N SER A 196 -3.24 -22.43 -15.89
CA SER A 196 -3.40 -22.68 -14.46
C SER A 196 -2.41 -23.68 -13.88
N VAL A 197 -1.99 -23.41 -12.64
CA VAL A 197 -1.27 -24.35 -11.78
C VAL A 197 -2.25 -24.83 -10.73
N CYS A 198 -2.60 -26.11 -10.81
CA CYS A 198 -3.48 -26.78 -9.86
C CYS A 198 -2.72 -27.27 -8.63
N ALA A 199 -3.43 -27.47 -7.53
CA ALA A 199 -2.97 -28.19 -6.34
C ALA A 199 -4.11 -29.09 -5.83
N LEU A 200 -3.76 -30.23 -5.25
CA LEU A 200 -4.70 -31.07 -4.51
C LEU A 200 -4.86 -30.52 -3.09
N ALA A 201 -6.11 -30.45 -2.61
CA ALA A 201 -6.47 -29.97 -1.28
C ALA A 201 -7.60 -30.84 -0.71
N GLY A 202 -7.22 -31.84 0.10
CA GLY A 202 -8.10 -32.97 0.40
C GLY A 202 -8.51 -33.67 -0.89
N ASP A 203 -9.78 -34.06 -0.99
CA ASP A 203 -10.36 -34.71 -2.18
C ASP A 203 -10.73 -33.73 -3.31
N SER A 204 -10.26 -32.47 -3.24
CA SER A 204 -10.63 -31.40 -4.17
C SER A 204 -9.41 -30.78 -4.86
N VAL A 205 -9.59 -30.34 -6.11
CA VAL A 205 -8.55 -29.59 -6.85
C VAL A 205 -8.79 -28.10 -6.70
N SER A 206 -7.75 -27.33 -6.38
CA SER A 206 -7.80 -25.86 -6.33
C SER A 206 -6.77 -25.20 -7.24
N PHE A 207 -7.12 -24.04 -7.81
CA PHE A 207 -6.17 -23.25 -8.58
C PHE A 207 -5.21 -22.48 -7.65
N ARG A 208 -3.98 -23.00 -7.52
CA ARG A 208 -2.89 -22.32 -6.81
C ARG A 208 -2.53 -21.01 -7.53
N LYS A 209 -2.46 -21.07 -8.86
CA LYS A 209 -2.28 -19.92 -9.77
C LYS A 209 -3.21 -20.09 -10.98
N LEU A 210 -3.77 -19.00 -11.49
CA LEU A 210 -4.62 -18.96 -12.68
C LEU A 210 -4.39 -17.64 -13.41
N VAL A 211 -4.21 -17.68 -14.73
CA VAL A 211 -4.21 -16.52 -15.61
C VAL A 211 -5.26 -16.79 -16.69
N LEU A 212 -6.26 -15.92 -16.75
CA LEU A 212 -7.25 -15.88 -17.82
C LEU A 212 -6.80 -14.82 -18.82
N CYS A 213 -6.74 -15.12 -20.11
CA CYS A 213 -6.47 -14.15 -21.17
C CYS A 213 -7.52 -14.24 -22.29
N SER A 214 -7.98 -13.09 -22.77
CA SER A 214 -8.91 -12.92 -23.90
C SER A 214 -8.35 -11.88 -24.87
N ALA A 215 -8.50 -12.10 -26.18
CA ALA A 215 -8.08 -11.15 -27.21
C ALA A 215 -9.11 -10.02 -27.36
N GLU A 216 -8.62 -8.78 -27.44
CA GLU A 216 -9.39 -7.55 -27.53
C GLU A 216 -8.83 -6.64 -28.64
N GLY A 217 -8.89 -7.12 -29.89
CA GLY A 217 -8.44 -6.37 -31.06
C GLY A 217 -6.92 -6.33 -31.20
N THR A 218 -6.25 -5.39 -30.53
CA THR A 218 -4.79 -5.17 -30.63
C THR A 218 -4.01 -5.57 -29.38
N HIS A 219 -4.68 -6.10 -28.36
CA HIS A 219 -4.06 -6.59 -27.12
C HIS A 219 -4.77 -7.84 -26.59
N TYR A 220 -4.14 -8.52 -25.64
CA TYR A 220 -4.78 -9.53 -24.78
C TYR A 220 -5.07 -8.94 -23.41
N HIS A 221 -6.33 -8.95 -22.98
CA HIS A 221 -6.71 -8.64 -21.61
C HIS A 221 -6.44 -9.86 -20.72
N CYS A 222 -5.48 -9.76 -19.80
CA CYS A 222 -5.09 -10.86 -18.92
C CYS A 222 -5.39 -10.56 -17.43
N SER A 223 -6.21 -11.42 -16.81
CA SER A 223 -6.58 -11.39 -15.39
C SER A 223 -5.84 -12.47 -14.59
N VAL A 224 -5.03 -12.06 -13.60
CA VAL A 224 -4.19 -12.94 -12.79
C VAL A 224 -4.79 -13.19 -11.41
N TYR A 225 -4.86 -14.46 -11.02
CA TYR A 225 -5.35 -14.93 -9.73
C TYR A 225 -4.35 -15.86 -9.03
N VAL A 226 -4.19 -15.70 -7.72
CA VAL A 226 -3.39 -16.59 -6.85
C VAL A 226 -4.22 -16.97 -5.63
N GLN A 227 -4.44 -18.27 -5.40
CA GLN A 227 -5.34 -18.79 -4.37
C GLN A 227 -6.74 -18.13 -4.36
N GLY A 228 -7.31 -17.92 -5.55
CA GLY A 228 -8.60 -17.25 -5.75
C GLY A 228 -8.61 -15.74 -5.46
N ALA A 229 -7.49 -15.10 -5.11
CA ALA A 229 -7.39 -13.64 -5.05
C ALA A 229 -6.92 -13.08 -6.39
N THR A 230 -7.66 -12.10 -6.92
CA THR A 230 -7.18 -11.26 -8.03
C THR A 230 -5.91 -10.52 -7.61
N VAL A 231 -4.80 -10.72 -8.33
CA VAL A 231 -3.51 -10.09 -8.05
C VAL A 231 -3.31 -8.85 -8.92
N LYS A 232 -3.60 -8.97 -10.22
CA LYS A 232 -3.59 -7.87 -11.20
C LYS A 232 -4.51 -8.19 -12.38
N LYS A 233 -4.96 -7.13 -13.06
CA LYS A 233 -5.37 -7.16 -14.47
C LYS A 233 -4.31 -6.41 -15.26
N VAL A 234 -4.02 -6.84 -16.48
CA VAL A 234 -3.04 -6.21 -17.36
C VAL A 234 -3.38 -6.52 -18.81
N ASP A 235 -3.31 -5.49 -19.64
CA ASP A 235 -3.44 -5.59 -21.09
C ASP A 235 -2.02 -5.73 -21.68
N VAL A 236 -1.82 -6.68 -22.58
CA VAL A 236 -0.50 -6.98 -23.16
C VAL A 236 -0.56 -7.03 -24.69
N PRO A 237 0.42 -6.46 -25.41
CA PRO A 237 0.30 -6.21 -26.85
C PRO A 237 0.50 -7.45 -27.74
N ASP A 238 1.13 -8.50 -27.23
CA ASP A 238 1.56 -9.65 -28.03
C ASP A 238 1.65 -10.93 -27.19
N THR A 239 2.04 -12.03 -27.86
CA THR A 239 2.12 -13.37 -27.27
C THR A 239 3.37 -13.58 -26.40
N GLU A 240 4.46 -12.86 -26.67
CA GLU A 240 5.68 -12.89 -25.85
C GLU A 240 5.44 -12.19 -24.52
N ALA A 241 4.66 -11.10 -24.50
CA ALA A 241 4.21 -10.44 -23.30
C ALA A 241 3.27 -11.32 -22.45
N VAL A 242 2.51 -12.25 -23.07
CA VAL A 242 1.80 -13.32 -22.34
C VAL A 242 2.78 -14.37 -21.78
N GLU A 243 3.80 -14.81 -22.54
CA GLU A 243 4.84 -15.72 -22.03
C GLU A 243 5.59 -15.12 -20.82
N ASN A 244 6.00 -13.86 -20.93
CA ASN A 244 6.64 -13.10 -19.85
C ASN A 244 5.71 -12.91 -18.64
N LEU A 245 4.40 -12.71 -18.87
CA LEU A 245 3.39 -12.66 -17.81
C LEU A 245 3.28 -14.00 -17.07
N LEU A 246 3.25 -15.14 -17.77
CA LEU A 246 3.20 -16.47 -17.15
C LEU A 246 4.44 -16.74 -16.30
N HIS A 247 5.64 -16.43 -16.80
CA HIS A 247 6.90 -16.55 -16.04
C HIS A 247 6.91 -15.67 -14.79
N SER A 248 6.45 -14.41 -14.91
CA SER A 248 6.28 -13.50 -13.77
C SER A 248 5.32 -14.05 -12.70
N VAL A 249 4.24 -14.73 -13.12
CA VAL A 249 3.28 -15.37 -12.21
C VAL A 249 3.85 -16.66 -11.60
N ASP A 250 4.62 -17.46 -12.34
CA ASP A 250 5.27 -18.68 -11.82
C ASP A 250 6.26 -18.37 -10.67
N GLN A 251 7.00 -17.26 -10.77
CA GLN A 251 7.92 -16.81 -9.71
C GLN A 251 7.22 -16.27 -8.44
N MET A 252 5.90 -16.02 -8.46
CA MET A 252 5.20 -15.46 -7.29
C MET A 252 5.16 -16.42 -6.09
N CYS A 253 5.75 -15.99 -4.97
CA CYS A 253 5.70 -16.68 -3.67
C CYS A 253 4.27 -16.68 -3.09
N VAL A 254 3.57 -17.79 -3.25
CA VAL A 254 2.18 -17.97 -2.79
C VAL A 254 2.08 -17.90 -1.27
N CYS A 255 1.05 -17.23 -0.75
CA CYS A 255 0.81 -17.08 0.69
C CYS A 255 0.41 -18.44 1.31
N PRO A 256 1.12 -18.96 2.33
CA PRO A 256 0.81 -20.28 2.90
C PRO A 256 -0.50 -20.32 3.70
N GLY A 257 -1.11 -19.16 4.01
CA GLY A 257 -2.27 -19.09 4.89
C GLY A 257 -1.95 -19.66 6.29
N PHE A 258 -2.85 -20.49 6.79
CA PHE A 258 -2.65 -21.46 7.88
C PHE A 258 -3.78 -22.51 7.79
N GLU A 259 -3.60 -23.69 8.36
CA GLU A 259 -4.57 -24.78 8.24
C GLU A 259 -5.92 -24.49 8.92
N GLN A 260 -7.02 -24.98 8.32
CA GLN A 260 -8.35 -24.98 8.94
C GLN A 260 -8.42 -25.85 10.21
N SER A 261 -7.52 -26.82 10.36
CA SER A 261 -7.34 -27.64 11.57
C SER A 261 -7.18 -26.80 12.85
N MET A 262 -6.55 -25.62 12.72
CA MET A 262 -6.30 -24.68 13.83
C MET A 262 -7.51 -23.85 14.26
N ALA A 263 -8.65 -23.94 13.56
CA ALA A 263 -9.85 -23.17 13.91
C ALA A 263 -10.72 -23.92 14.95
N PRO A 264 -11.32 -23.22 15.93
CA PRO A 264 -12.30 -23.77 16.87
C PRO A 264 -13.46 -24.50 16.17
N SER A 265 -13.98 -25.55 16.82
CA SER A 265 -15.01 -26.45 16.28
C SER A 265 -16.29 -25.72 15.82
N GLU A 266 -16.74 -24.71 16.57
CA GLU A 266 -17.91 -23.90 16.23
C GLU A 266 -17.67 -23.03 14.97
N GLN A 267 -16.46 -22.49 14.84
CA GLN A 267 -16.07 -21.65 13.72
C GLN A 267 -15.86 -22.47 12.42
N ARG A 268 -15.65 -23.79 12.51
CA ARG A 268 -15.72 -24.70 11.35
C ARG A 268 -17.15 -24.88 10.81
N ARG A 269 -18.18 -24.70 11.64
CA ARG A 269 -19.59 -24.85 11.24
C ARG A 269 -20.14 -23.57 10.61
N ASN A 270 -19.80 -22.39 11.15
CA ASN A 270 -20.21 -21.12 10.58
C ASN A 270 -19.31 -20.68 9.42
N ARG A 271 -19.69 -21.07 8.18
CA ARG A 271 -19.06 -20.63 6.89
C ARG A 271 -19.01 -19.10 6.68
N SER A 272 -19.57 -18.30 7.58
CA SER A 272 -19.74 -16.85 7.52
C SER A 272 -18.76 -16.04 8.38
N GLN A 273 -17.67 -16.63 8.90
CA GLN A 273 -16.61 -15.89 9.62
C GLN A 273 -16.15 -14.65 8.82
N ALA A 274 -16.53 -13.46 9.30
CA ALA A 274 -16.67 -12.28 8.44
C ALA A 274 -15.39 -11.77 7.76
N ASN A 275 -14.20 -12.19 8.22
CA ASN A 275 -12.90 -11.65 7.81
C ASN A 275 -11.93 -12.68 7.20
N CYS A 276 -12.35 -13.95 6.99
CA CYS A 276 -11.54 -14.96 6.33
C CYS A 276 -12.15 -15.45 5.00
N ARG A 277 -11.32 -16.14 4.20
CA ARG A 277 -11.71 -17.04 3.11
C ARG A 277 -11.03 -18.39 3.31
N LEU A 278 -11.63 -19.43 2.76
CA LEU A 278 -11.02 -20.76 2.63
C LEU A 278 -10.51 -20.94 1.20
N HIS A 279 -9.31 -21.47 1.01
CA HIS A 279 -8.81 -21.92 -0.28
C HIS A 279 -8.08 -23.25 -0.09
N GLY A 280 -8.68 -24.33 -0.62
CA GLY A 280 -8.28 -25.68 -0.25
C GLY A 280 -8.50 -25.94 1.25
N ASP A 281 -7.51 -26.53 1.91
CA ASP A 281 -7.46 -26.77 3.36
C ASP A 281 -7.08 -25.53 4.19
N LYS A 282 -6.73 -24.40 3.53
CA LYS A 282 -6.05 -23.27 4.16
C LYS A 282 -6.95 -22.05 4.30
N LEU A 283 -6.90 -21.44 5.47
CA LEU A 283 -7.55 -20.18 5.80
C LEU A 283 -6.63 -18.99 5.47
N HIS A 284 -7.22 -17.99 4.83
CA HIS A 284 -6.60 -16.70 4.55
C HIS A 284 -7.49 -15.56 5.04
N SER A 285 -6.93 -14.38 5.27
CA SER A 285 -7.77 -13.17 5.42
C SER A 285 -8.47 -12.84 4.10
N LYS A 286 -9.69 -12.27 4.15
CA LYS A 286 -10.34 -11.70 2.96
C LYS A 286 -9.44 -10.68 2.24
N GLY A 287 -8.70 -9.87 3.01
CA GLY A 287 -7.70 -8.92 2.48
C GLY A 287 -6.35 -9.55 2.09
N CYS A 288 -6.25 -10.87 1.96
CA CYS A 288 -5.01 -11.52 1.54
C CYS A 288 -4.83 -11.40 0.01
N PRO A 289 -3.70 -10.84 -0.49
CA PRO A 289 -3.46 -10.71 -1.94
C PRO A 289 -3.03 -12.02 -2.62
N GLY A 290 -3.18 -13.19 -1.97
CA GLY A 290 -2.72 -14.48 -2.49
C GLY A 290 -1.20 -14.68 -2.47
N VAL A 291 -0.41 -13.61 -2.48
CA VAL A 291 1.06 -13.62 -2.50
C VAL A 291 1.71 -13.21 -1.17
N SER A 292 3.02 -13.45 -1.07
CA SER A 292 3.92 -13.18 0.06
C SER A 292 5.32 -12.77 -0.43
N GLN A 293 6.21 -12.35 0.48
CA GLN A 293 7.58 -11.91 0.13
C GLN A 293 8.65 -12.99 0.35
N ASP A 294 8.63 -13.70 1.49
CA ASP A 294 9.59 -14.75 1.84
C ASP A 294 8.87 -16.01 2.34
N GLU A 295 7.95 -16.55 1.52
CA GLU A 295 7.06 -17.72 1.78
C GLU A 295 6.20 -17.66 3.06
N ARG A 296 6.34 -16.62 3.87
CA ARG A 296 5.66 -16.43 5.16
C ARG A 296 4.23 -15.90 4.95
N PRO A 297 3.28 -16.21 5.85
CA PRO A 297 1.93 -15.69 5.74
C PRO A 297 1.95 -14.15 5.65
N CYS A 298 1.18 -13.59 4.71
CA CYS A 298 1.13 -12.15 4.49
C CYS A 298 0.67 -11.41 5.77
N VAL A 299 0.86 -10.08 5.83
CA VAL A 299 0.53 -9.27 7.02
C VAL A 299 -0.91 -9.54 7.51
N GLN A 300 -1.87 -9.64 6.58
CA GLN A 300 -3.28 -9.89 6.92
C GLN A 300 -3.52 -11.31 7.44
N CYS A 301 -2.90 -12.34 6.87
CA CYS A 301 -3.00 -13.71 7.40
C CYS A 301 -2.31 -13.86 8.77
N ARG A 302 -1.21 -13.15 9.02
CA ARG A 302 -0.57 -13.10 10.35
C ARG A 302 -1.46 -12.46 11.41
N PHE A 303 -2.18 -11.37 11.07
CA PHE A 303 -3.15 -10.79 11.99
C PHE A 303 -4.37 -11.69 12.19
N LEU A 304 -4.93 -12.28 11.13
CA LEU A 304 -6.05 -13.23 11.26
C LEU A 304 -5.68 -14.43 12.14
N ARG A 305 -4.50 -15.05 11.95
CA ARG A 305 -4.04 -16.15 12.81
C ARG A 305 -3.98 -15.73 14.27
N LYS A 306 -3.47 -14.53 14.58
CA LYS A 306 -3.47 -14.01 15.97
C LYS A 306 -4.88 -13.82 16.52
N LEU A 307 -5.81 -13.31 15.73
CA LEU A 307 -7.21 -13.14 16.16
C LEU A 307 -7.87 -14.49 16.47
N LEU A 308 -7.71 -15.49 15.60
CA LEU A 308 -8.26 -16.84 15.81
C LEU A 308 -7.61 -17.56 17.00
N MET A 309 -6.29 -17.46 17.16
CA MET A 309 -5.60 -18.04 18.33
C MET A 309 -5.99 -17.35 19.63
N ASN A 310 -6.25 -16.04 19.63
CA ASN A 310 -6.80 -15.36 20.80
C ASN A 310 -8.24 -15.82 21.09
N GLN A 311 -9.08 -15.99 20.07
CA GLN A 311 -10.46 -16.47 20.20
C GLN A 311 -10.57 -17.94 20.62
N ALA A 312 -9.52 -18.75 20.43
CA ALA A 312 -9.49 -20.15 20.85
C ALA A 312 -9.11 -20.35 22.35
N ASN A 313 -8.83 -19.26 23.07
CA ASN A 313 -8.43 -19.26 24.49
C ASN A 313 -9.47 -18.60 25.42
N TYR A 314 -10.69 -18.38 24.94
CA TYR A 314 -11.86 -17.86 25.66
C TYR A 314 -13.09 -18.71 25.34
#